data_AF-A0A954K2J7-F1
#
_entry.id   AF-A0A954K2J7-F1
#
_cell.length_a   1.000
_cell.length_b   1.000
_cell.length_c   1.000
_cell.angle_alpha   90.00
_cell.angle_beta   90.00
_cell.angle_gamma   90.00
#
_symmetry.space_group_name_H-M   'P 1'
#
loop_
_entity.id
_entity.type
_entity.pdbx_description
1 polymer ?
#
loop_
_entity_poly.entity_id
_entity_poly.type
_entity_poly.pdbx_seq_one_letter_code
_entity_poly.pdbx_strand_id
1 'polypeptide(L)'
;MGKAFGVLACTTLIAASMWLANLGNTTRKVAADVEKDGQSISERQQRSARYYLSLGTQYYERGQFAEAVEVLEKASVSPGRLSSAEFRKMNDYLGRARLRAAAPRDKQIVRGQSPSTPPGEPGFQQHLPIGTEKSLDEQKQLARQLLQSAREDIKLNELAKARQKAGQAAAMRLEYGPFDERPEQVLAAIARAEQRNQKSSPIQQAGGFSDNRSQVVQVANVEESAESNPFSNPAANPFDGSQTHKLTEKEQASALLKQARQALNAGNFDDARTLAIQAQDYDVAYKLFEERPQHILAEIERKTGARIFAGQSTPSMPVAQSDARSSDKEQSEKLLKQARAELQSGRYDSARELALQASQLDVAYRLFDDRPELILDEIKRAQSGNSLAATGSSPTQAAPVAVPQGASKEQATELLRLARLDIKKRDFDSARQKVNQVQQMQVSYDLFDDRPELVLAAIDRISDEAAIIS
;
A
#
# COMPACT_ATOMS: atom_id res chain seq x y z
N MET A 1 -63.73 66.89 3.17
CA MET A 1 -63.71 65.98 4.35
C MET A 1 -63.92 64.58 3.82
N GLY A 2 -63.09 63.56 3.97
CA GLY A 2 -61.91 63.35 4.79
C GLY A 2 -61.94 61.91 5.32
N LYS A 3 -60.96 61.09 4.92
CA LYS A 3 -60.52 59.80 5.53
C LYS A 3 -61.47 58.60 5.27
N ALA A 4 -61.05 57.38 4.94
CA ALA A 4 -59.86 56.59 5.31
C ALA A 4 -59.36 55.74 4.10
N PHE A 5 -58.05 55.64 3.81
CA PHE A 5 -57.07 54.63 4.27
C PHE A 5 -57.59 53.18 4.26
N GLY A 6 -56.97 52.19 3.61
CA GLY A 6 -55.72 52.18 2.86
C GLY A 6 -55.26 50.74 2.53
N VAL A 7 -54.22 50.68 1.69
CA VAL A 7 -53.13 49.69 1.65
C VAL A 7 -53.50 48.23 1.30
N LEU A 8 -53.22 47.82 0.06
CA LEU A 8 -52.42 46.63 -0.31
C LEU A 8 -52.45 46.39 -1.84
N ALA A 9 -51.80 47.26 -2.60
CA ALA A 9 -51.52 47.01 -4.01
C ALA A 9 -50.29 47.81 -4.46
N CYS A 10 -49.08 47.30 -4.19
CA CYS A 10 -47.83 47.64 -4.93
C CYS A 10 -46.55 47.01 -4.34
N THR A 11 -46.48 45.69 -4.15
CA THR A 11 -45.20 45.03 -3.78
C THR A 11 -45.01 43.65 -4.42
N THR A 12 -45.26 43.52 -5.72
CA THR A 12 -44.92 42.28 -6.46
C THR A 12 -44.33 42.57 -7.83
N LEU A 13 -43.44 43.57 -7.95
CA LEU A 13 -42.72 43.77 -9.22
C LEU A 13 -41.30 44.38 -9.11
N ILE A 14 -40.61 44.25 -7.97
CA ILE A 14 -39.15 44.52 -7.90
C ILE A 14 -38.50 43.53 -6.94
N ALA A 15 -38.17 42.33 -7.43
CA ALA A 15 -37.15 41.46 -6.82
C ALA A 15 -36.66 40.43 -7.86
N ALA A 16 -36.41 40.88 -9.08
CA ALA A 16 -35.77 40.09 -10.14
C ALA A 16 -34.59 40.87 -10.69
N SER A 17 -33.57 41.14 -9.87
CA SER A 17 -32.23 41.55 -10.32
C SER A 17 -31.29 41.88 -9.14
N MET A 18 -30.96 40.92 -8.26
CA MET A 18 -29.73 41.01 -7.44
C MET A 18 -29.48 39.71 -6.65
N TRP A 19 -29.16 38.62 -7.36
CA TRP A 19 -28.53 37.46 -6.71
C TRP A 19 -27.63 36.71 -7.69
N LEU A 20 -26.61 37.42 -8.18
CA LEU A 20 -25.51 36.82 -8.92
C LEU A 20 -24.20 37.55 -8.62
N ALA A 21 -23.81 37.52 -7.35
CA ALA A 21 -22.44 37.70 -6.88
C ALA A 21 -22.43 37.40 -5.38
N ASN A 22 -21.42 36.68 -4.90
CA ASN A 22 -21.14 36.43 -3.48
C ASN A 22 -21.69 35.13 -2.85
N LEU A 23 -21.35 33.97 -3.43
CA LEU A 23 -21.07 32.76 -2.63
C LEU A 23 -19.66 32.28 -2.91
N GLY A 24 -18.72 33.06 -2.37
CA GLY A 24 -17.30 32.76 -2.42
C GLY A 24 -16.61 33.43 -1.24
N ASN A 25 -17.00 33.10 -0.02
CA ASN A 25 -16.05 33.10 1.09
C ASN A 25 -16.54 32.27 2.27
N THR A 26 -15.76 31.22 2.48
CA THR A 26 -15.72 30.32 3.62
C THR A 26 -15.57 31.08 4.93
N THR A 27 -16.40 30.71 5.91
CA THR A 27 -16.12 30.89 7.34
C THR A 27 -14.83 30.14 7.70
N ARG A 28 -13.68 30.82 7.68
CA ARG A 28 -12.53 30.42 8.51
C ARG A 28 -12.67 31.09 9.85
N LYS A 29 -12.88 30.27 10.87
CA LYS A 29 -12.64 30.65 12.27
C LYS A 29 -11.18 31.08 12.38
N VAL A 30 -10.98 32.34 12.73
CA VAL A 30 -9.70 32.92 13.12
C VAL A 30 -9.35 32.33 14.47
N ALA A 31 -8.40 31.40 14.51
CA ALA A 31 -7.60 31.20 15.70
C ALA A 31 -6.61 32.36 15.73
N ALA A 32 -6.83 33.25 16.69
CA ALA A 32 -5.90 34.29 17.06
C ALA A 32 -4.64 33.61 17.61
N ASP A 33 -3.49 34.00 17.08
CA ASP A 33 -2.30 34.04 17.90
C ASP A 33 -1.70 35.43 17.81
N VAL A 34 -1.35 35.92 18.99
CA VAL A 34 -0.98 37.28 19.31
C VAL A 34 0.50 37.44 19.03
N GLU A 35 0.87 38.42 18.20
CA GLU A 35 2.19 39.04 18.34
C GLU A 35 2.10 40.53 18.00
N LYS A 36 2.23 41.31 19.07
CA LYS A 36 2.53 42.75 19.05
C LYS A 36 3.97 42.88 18.56
N ASP A 37 4.19 43.70 17.54
CA ASP A 37 5.00 44.91 17.70
C ASP A 37 4.95 45.79 16.45
N GLY A 38 4.55 47.03 16.68
CA GLY A 38 4.41 48.06 15.66
C GLY A 38 5.75 48.57 15.20
N GLN A 39 5.94 48.61 13.88
CA GLN A 39 6.88 49.50 13.20
C GLN A 39 6.48 49.63 11.72
N SER A 40 6.15 50.87 11.34
CA SER A 40 6.07 51.47 9.98
C SER A 40 5.56 50.57 8.84
N ILE A 41 4.25 50.66 8.58
CA ILE A 41 3.50 49.88 7.59
C ILE A 41 3.82 50.25 6.12
N SER A 42 4.56 51.33 5.86
CA SER A 42 4.80 51.83 4.48
C SER A 42 6.12 51.40 3.85
N GLU A 43 7.12 50.96 4.61
CA GLU A 43 8.39 50.42 4.05
C GLU A 43 8.52 48.90 4.21
N ARG A 44 7.85 48.28 5.19
CA ARG A 44 7.83 46.82 5.36
C ARG A 44 6.98 46.10 4.28
N GLN A 45 6.26 46.88 3.48
CA GLN A 45 5.63 46.43 2.23
C GLN A 45 6.65 46.29 1.08
N GLN A 46 7.95 46.50 1.36
CA GLN A 46 9.03 46.05 0.50
C GLN A 46 9.03 44.52 0.47
N ARG A 47 8.54 43.97 -0.65
CA ARG A 47 9.02 42.69 -1.19
C ARG A 47 8.66 41.47 -0.36
N SER A 48 7.45 41.42 0.19
CA SER A 48 6.93 40.20 0.81
C SER A 48 6.71 39.11 -0.25
N ALA A 49 6.88 37.84 0.13
CA ALA A 49 6.68 36.69 -0.75
C ALA A 49 5.30 36.69 -1.45
N ARG A 50 4.27 37.20 -0.77
CA ARG A 50 2.91 37.36 -1.33
C ARG A 50 2.81 38.41 -2.42
N TYR A 51 3.55 39.52 -2.31
CA TYR A 51 3.60 40.56 -3.35
C TYR A 51 4.19 40.00 -4.64
N TYR A 52 5.28 39.23 -4.53
CA TYR A 52 5.88 38.60 -5.70
C TYR A 52 5.01 37.49 -6.29
N LEU A 53 4.27 36.73 -5.45
CA LEU A 53 3.29 35.79 -5.97
C LEU A 53 2.22 36.49 -6.83
N SER A 54 1.61 37.56 -6.32
CA SER A 54 0.57 38.27 -7.06
C SER A 54 1.10 38.93 -8.32
N LEU A 55 2.27 39.58 -8.25
CA LEU A 55 2.91 40.20 -9.40
C LEU A 55 3.29 39.16 -10.46
N GLY A 56 3.83 38.01 -10.04
CA GLY A 56 4.18 36.91 -10.93
C GLY A 56 2.96 36.32 -11.64
N THR A 57 1.83 36.18 -10.95
CA THR A 57 0.57 35.76 -11.58
C THR A 57 0.07 36.76 -12.62
N GLN A 58 0.21 38.07 -12.39
CA GLN A 58 -0.19 39.09 -13.36
C GLN A 58 0.67 39.04 -14.64
N TYR A 59 1.98 38.85 -14.51
CA TYR A 59 2.85 38.69 -15.69
C TYR A 59 2.49 37.44 -16.50
N TYR A 60 2.15 36.34 -15.83
CA TYR A 60 1.70 35.13 -16.49
C TYR A 60 0.39 35.34 -17.26
N GLU A 61 -0.58 36.03 -16.68
CA GLU A 61 -1.86 36.36 -17.33
C GLU A 61 -1.68 37.28 -18.55
N ARG A 62 -0.68 38.18 -18.51
CA ARG A 62 -0.31 39.05 -19.63
C ARG A 62 0.48 38.34 -20.74
N GLY A 63 0.78 37.04 -20.58
CA GLY A 63 1.59 36.28 -21.53
C GLY A 63 3.09 36.59 -21.46
N GLN A 64 3.52 37.36 -20.47
CA GLN A 64 4.91 37.70 -20.19
C GLN A 64 5.53 36.59 -19.35
N PHE A 65 5.70 35.42 -19.96
CA PHE A 65 6.07 34.21 -19.24
C PHE A 65 7.49 34.24 -18.68
N ALA A 66 8.43 34.92 -19.33
CA ALA A 66 9.81 35.03 -18.85
C ALA A 66 9.87 35.87 -17.57
N GLU A 67 9.18 37.01 -17.57
CA GLU A 67 9.07 37.92 -16.44
C GLU A 67 8.29 37.29 -15.29
N ALA A 68 7.26 36.48 -15.61
CA ALA A 68 6.51 35.72 -14.61
C ALA A 68 7.40 34.72 -13.85
N VAL A 69 8.31 34.03 -14.55
CA VAL A 69 9.25 33.08 -13.91
C VAL A 69 10.15 33.79 -12.91
N GLU A 70 10.79 34.88 -13.33
CA GLU A 70 11.73 35.63 -12.48
C GLU A 70 11.05 36.16 -11.21
N VAL A 71 9.82 36.68 -11.35
CA VAL A 71 9.08 37.25 -10.23
C VAL A 71 8.55 36.15 -9.29
N LEU A 72 8.10 35.02 -9.81
CA LEU A 72 7.66 33.88 -8.99
C LEU A 72 8.83 33.18 -8.27
N GLU A 73 10.03 33.20 -8.85
CA GLU A 73 11.25 32.75 -8.15
C GLU A 73 11.61 33.69 -7.01
N LYS A 74 11.49 35.01 -7.19
CA LYS A 74 11.65 35.96 -6.08
C LYS A 74 10.64 35.70 -4.97
N ALA A 75 9.42 35.26 -5.31
CA ALA A 75 8.41 34.88 -4.31
C ALA A 75 8.82 33.70 -3.43
N SER A 76 9.59 32.73 -3.96
CA SER A 76 10.02 31.56 -3.20
C SER A 76 11.16 31.87 -2.22
N VAL A 77 11.99 32.87 -2.54
CA VAL A 77 13.17 33.25 -1.75
C VAL A 77 12.89 34.42 -0.78
N SER A 78 11.80 35.16 -0.98
CA SER A 78 11.52 36.37 -0.19
C SER A 78 11.00 36.06 1.23
N PRO A 79 11.34 36.90 2.22
CA PRO A 79 10.84 36.75 3.57
C PRO A 79 9.33 37.03 3.65
N GLY A 80 8.63 36.25 4.48
CA GLY A 80 7.18 36.27 4.63
C GLY A 80 6.54 34.93 4.27
N ARG A 81 5.86 34.30 5.22
CA ARG A 81 5.36 32.93 5.05
C ARG A 81 4.17 32.90 4.09
N LEU A 82 4.39 32.42 2.86
CA LEU A 82 3.31 31.96 1.98
C LEU A 82 2.56 30.83 2.68
N SER A 83 1.24 30.87 2.67
CA SER A 83 0.42 29.74 3.13
C SER A 83 0.66 28.51 2.24
N SER A 84 0.48 27.29 2.76
CA SER A 84 0.64 26.05 1.98
C SER A 84 -0.24 26.01 0.71
N ALA A 85 -1.37 26.71 0.69
CA ALA A 85 -2.18 26.88 -0.53
C ALA A 85 -1.54 27.84 -1.53
N GLU A 86 -0.96 28.95 -1.06
CA GLU A 86 -0.31 29.97 -1.88
C GLU A 86 1.02 29.47 -2.45
N PHE A 87 1.76 28.67 -1.68
CA PHE A 87 2.98 28.01 -2.15
C PHE A 87 2.69 26.99 -3.26
N ARG A 88 1.62 26.20 -3.12
CA ARG A 88 1.16 25.30 -4.21
C ARG A 88 0.77 26.09 -5.45
N LYS A 89 0.03 27.19 -5.29
CA LYS A 89 -0.34 28.09 -6.39
C LYS A 89 0.91 28.66 -7.06
N MET A 90 1.86 29.18 -6.30
CA MET A 90 3.13 29.71 -6.81
C MET A 90 3.87 28.68 -7.68
N ASN A 91 4.05 27.45 -7.19
CA ASN A 91 4.76 26.40 -7.93
C ASN A 91 4.03 25.96 -9.20
N ASP A 92 2.70 25.90 -9.18
CA ASP A 92 1.90 25.60 -10.39
C ASP A 92 2.07 26.69 -11.46
N TYR A 93 1.97 27.98 -11.07
CA TYR A 93 2.20 29.07 -12.01
C TYR A 93 3.65 29.14 -12.50
N LEU A 94 4.63 28.88 -11.64
CA LEU A 94 6.05 28.86 -12.01
C LEU A 94 6.33 27.76 -13.03
N GLY A 95 5.79 26.56 -12.81
CA GLY A 95 5.94 25.42 -13.74
C GLY A 95 5.34 25.74 -15.11
N ARG A 96 4.10 26.25 -15.15
CA ARG A 96 3.45 26.63 -16.42
C ARG A 96 4.16 27.79 -17.12
N ALA A 97 4.64 28.77 -16.35
CA ALA A 97 5.37 29.92 -16.88
C ALA A 97 6.68 29.47 -17.55
N ARG A 98 7.45 28.57 -16.91
CA ARG A 98 8.68 28.01 -17.49
C ARG A 98 8.41 27.23 -18.78
N LEU A 99 7.37 26.40 -18.80
CA LEU A 99 6.98 25.66 -20.00
C LEU A 99 6.64 26.59 -21.17
N ARG A 100 5.87 27.66 -20.92
CA ARG A 100 5.48 28.62 -21.95
C ARG A 100 6.61 29.58 -22.34
N ALA A 101 7.53 29.88 -21.43
CA ALA A 101 8.73 30.67 -21.72
C ALA A 101 9.74 29.88 -22.57
N ALA A 102 9.80 28.55 -22.40
CA ALA A 102 10.68 27.66 -23.15
C ALA A 102 10.11 27.25 -24.53
N ALA A 103 8.82 27.46 -24.78
CA ALA A 103 8.21 27.21 -26.08
C ALA A 103 8.74 28.21 -27.11
N PRO A 104 9.18 27.77 -28.30
CA PRO A 104 9.55 28.69 -29.38
C PRO A 104 8.33 29.53 -29.71
N ARG A 105 8.51 30.86 -29.70
CA ARG A 105 7.44 31.81 -30.05
C ARG A 105 7.12 31.64 -31.53
N ASP A 106 6.21 30.74 -31.86
CA ASP A 106 5.60 30.69 -33.18
C ASP A 106 4.83 32.00 -33.35
N LYS A 107 5.45 32.95 -34.04
CA LYS A 107 4.77 34.15 -34.52
C LYS A 107 3.61 33.66 -35.37
N GLN A 108 2.42 33.84 -34.85
CA GLN A 108 1.16 33.55 -35.50
C GLN A 108 1.08 34.32 -36.83
N ILE A 109 1.50 33.68 -37.92
CA ILE A 109 1.31 34.19 -39.28
C ILE A 109 0.03 33.56 -39.81
N VAL A 110 -0.96 34.41 -40.05
CA VAL A 110 -2.26 34.08 -40.65
C VAL A 110 -2.10 33.99 -42.17
N ARG A 111 -2.26 32.80 -42.75
CA ARG A 111 -2.61 32.46 -44.16
C ARG A 111 -2.32 30.97 -44.35
N GLY A 112 -3.11 30.09 -44.97
CA GLY A 112 -4.17 30.23 -45.96
C GLY A 112 -3.93 29.12 -47.01
N GLN A 113 -4.95 28.28 -47.24
CA GLN A 113 -5.15 27.38 -48.40
C GLN A 113 -4.27 26.10 -48.52
N SER A 114 -4.97 24.95 -48.54
CA SER A 114 -4.56 23.67 -49.15
C SER A 114 -4.54 23.78 -50.69
N PRO A 115 -3.94 22.86 -51.49
CA PRO A 115 -4.57 21.53 -51.71
C PRO A 115 -3.67 20.33 -52.14
N SER A 116 -4.20 19.13 -51.89
CA SER A 116 -4.33 17.90 -52.74
C SER A 116 -3.13 17.20 -53.47
N THR A 117 -2.87 15.96 -53.00
CA THR A 117 -2.81 14.64 -53.72
C THR A 117 -1.47 14.07 -54.31
N PRO A 118 -1.15 12.75 -54.12
CA PRO A 118 0.10 12.03 -54.51
C PRO A 118 -0.12 11.14 -55.77
N PRO A 119 0.58 10.01 -56.10
CA PRO A 119 1.85 9.37 -55.62
C PRO A 119 2.84 8.92 -56.75
N GLY A 120 4.09 8.63 -56.41
CA GLY A 120 5.05 7.97 -57.31
C GLY A 120 6.44 7.75 -56.68
N GLU A 121 6.87 6.49 -56.58
CA GLU A 121 8.11 5.96 -55.97
C GLU A 121 9.40 6.36 -56.74
N PRO A 122 10.61 5.83 -56.43
CA PRO A 122 11.22 5.33 -55.17
C PRO A 122 12.59 6.01 -54.90
N GLY A 123 13.11 5.95 -53.66
CA GLY A 123 14.55 6.13 -53.45
C GLY A 123 15.00 6.73 -52.12
N PHE A 124 15.73 5.90 -51.38
CA PHE A 124 16.88 6.22 -50.51
C PHE A 124 16.69 7.07 -49.25
N GLN A 125 16.72 6.35 -48.13
CA GLN A 125 17.48 6.61 -46.89
C GLN A 125 17.66 8.06 -46.47
N GLN A 126 16.99 8.44 -45.37
CA GLN A 126 17.57 9.32 -44.37
C GLN A 126 16.92 9.06 -43.01
N HIS A 127 17.77 8.75 -42.03
CA HIS A 127 17.46 8.64 -40.62
C HIS A 127 16.70 9.89 -40.14
N LEU A 128 15.47 9.71 -39.68
CA LEU A 128 14.65 10.79 -39.13
C LEU A 128 14.88 10.84 -37.61
N PRO A 129 15.27 11.99 -37.03
CA PRO A 129 15.48 12.10 -35.59
C PRO A 129 14.14 12.31 -34.88
N ILE A 130 13.87 11.44 -33.90
CA ILE A 130 13.31 11.72 -32.56
C ILE A 130 12.47 13.02 -32.48
N GLY A 131 11.17 12.91 -32.72
CA GLY A 131 10.19 13.99 -32.51
C GLY A 131 8.87 13.55 -31.87
N THR A 132 8.60 12.25 -31.77
CA THR A 132 7.32 11.71 -31.29
C THR A 132 7.35 11.27 -29.82
N GLU A 133 8.52 11.06 -29.22
CA GLU A 133 8.64 10.58 -27.83
C GLU A 133 8.09 11.59 -26.81
N LYS A 134 8.33 12.90 -27.00
CA LYS A 134 7.77 13.93 -26.11
C LYS A 134 6.25 13.92 -26.09
N SER A 135 5.60 13.73 -27.25
CA SER A 135 4.14 13.67 -27.34
C SER A 135 3.56 12.41 -26.68
N LEU A 136 4.29 11.28 -26.75
CA LEU A 136 3.91 10.04 -26.09
C LEU A 136 4.03 10.16 -24.57
N ASP A 137 5.09 10.81 -24.08
CA ASP A 137 5.31 11.04 -22.65
C ASP A 137 4.29 12.02 -22.08
N GLU A 138 3.93 13.07 -22.82
CA GLU A 138 2.85 13.98 -22.46
C GLU A 138 1.50 13.27 -22.40
N GLN A 139 1.20 12.38 -23.36
CA GLN A 139 -0.02 11.55 -23.33
C GLN A 139 -0.02 10.57 -22.15
N LYS A 140 1.12 9.95 -21.82
CA LYS A 140 1.28 9.10 -20.64
C LYS A 140 1.07 9.88 -19.34
N GLN A 141 1.62 11.09 -19.24
CA GLN A 141 1.41 11.96 -18.09
C GLN A 141 -0.06 12.38 -17.96
N LEU A 142 -0.71 12.76 -19.06
CA LEU A 142 -2.12 13.11 -19.08
C LEU A 142 -3.00 11.92 -18.68
N ALA A 143 -2.73 10.73 -19.21
CA ALA A 143 -3.45 9.51 -18.82
C ALA A 143 -3.28 9.20 -17.33
N ARG A 144 -2.06 9.32 -16.79
CA ARG A 144 -1.82 9.18 -15.34
C ARG A 144 -2.64 10.19 -14.52
N GLN A 145 -2.70 11.45 -14.96
CA GLN A 145 -3.49 12.49 -14.30
C GLN A 145 -5.00 12.20 -14.36
N LEU A 146 -5.50 11.71 -15.50
CA LEU A 146 -6.89 11.28 -15.64
C LEU A 146 -7.25 10.13 -14.69
N LEU A 147 -6.36 9.14 -14.55
CA LEU A 147 -6.57 8.01 -13.64
C LEU A 147 -6.53 8.44 -12.16
N GLN A 148 -5.60 9.32 -11.79
CA GLN A 148 -5.54 9.89 -10.44
C GLN A 148 -6.79 10.69 -10.10
N SER A 149 -7.22 11.59 -11.00
CA SER A 149 -8.42 12.38 -10.79
C SER A 149 -9.71 11.54 -10.83
N ALA A 150 -9.72 10.41 -11.54
CA ALA A 150 -10.81 9.44 -11.48
C ALA A 150 -10.88 8.77 -10.09
N ARG A 151 -9.74 8.43 -9.47
CA ARG A 151 -9.69 7.93 -8.09
C ARG A 151 -10.22 8.92 -7.07
N GLU A 152 -9.91 10.20 -7.24
CA GLU A 152 -10.47 11.26 -6.39
C GLU A 152 -11.99 11.34 -6.54
N ASP A 153 -12.51 11.28 -7.77
CA ASP A 153 -13.95 11.25 -8.01
C ASP A 153 -14.62 10.03 -7.38
N ILE A 154 -13.98 8.85 -7.38
CA ILE A 154 -14.49 7.66 -6.66
C ILE A 154 -14.61 7.95 -5.16
N LYS A 155 -13.60 8.60 -4.55
CA LYS A 155 -13.64 8.97 -3.12
C LYS A 155 -14.75 9.98 -2.81
N LEU A 156 -15.07 10.85 -3.78
CA LEU A 156 -16.16 11.81 -3.68
C LEU A 156 -17.54 11.21 -4.06
N ASN A 157 -17.61 9.89 -4.34
CA ASN A 157 -18.80 9.18 -4.81
C ASN A 157 -19.37 9.72 -6.15
N GLU A 158 -18.54 10.40 -6.94
CA GLU A 158 -18.86 10.96 -8.25
C GLU A 158 -18.56 9.94 -9.37
N LEU A 159 -19.20 8.77 -9.30
CA LEU A 159 -18.84 7.58 -10.08
C LEU A 159 -18.96 7.78 -11.60
N ALA A 160 -19.92 8.61 -12.06
CA ALA A 160 -20.08 8.93 -13.48
C ALA A 160 -18.89 9.72 -14.05
N LYS A 161 -18.37 10.71 -13.30
CA LYS A 161 -17.20 11.51 -13.69
C LYS A 161 -15.93 10.66 -13.68
N ALA A 162 -15.79 9.81 -12.65
CA ALA A 162 -14.70 8.85 -12.57
C ALA A 162 -14.67 7.91 -13.79
N ARG A 163 -15.84 7.41 -14.22
CA ARG A 163 -15.97 6.52 -15.39
C ARG A 163 -15.60 7.22 -16.68
N GLN A 164 -16.01 8.47 -16.85
CA GLN A 164 -15.66 9.28 -18.01
C GLN A 164 -14.14 9.48 -18.11
N LYS A 165 -13.48 9.87 -17.01
CA LYS A 165 -12.02 10.08 -16.96
C LYS A 165 -11.23 8.78 -17.19
N ALA A 166 -11.65 7.68 -16.56
CA ALA A 166 -11.03 6.38 -16.79
C ALA A 166 -11.23 5.88 -18.23
N GLY A 167 -12.41 6.16 -18.82
CA GLY A 167 -12.68 5.88 -20.23
C GLY A 167 -11.81 6.70 -21.19
N GLN A 168 -11.55 7.98 -20.89
CA GLN A 168 -10.62 8.81 -21.67
C GLN A 168 -9.19 8.26 -21.62
N ALA A 169 -8.71 7.85 -20.45
CA ALA A 169 -7.39 7.23 -20.32
C ALA A 169 -7.31 5.85 -21.03
N ALA A 170 -8.40 5.08 -21.06
CA ALA A 170 -8.49 3.84 -21.83
C ALA A 170 -8.47 4.09 -23.36
N ALA A 171 -9.15 5.14 -23.81
CA ALA A 171 -9.21 5.51 -25.23
C ALA A 171 -7.85 5.91 -25.81
N MET A 172 -6.93 6.39 -24.97
CA MET A 172 -5.56 6.76 -25.38
C MET A 172 -4.70 5.55 -25.76
N ARG A 173 -5.14 4.31 -25.45
CA ARG A 173 -4.46 3.04 -25.81
C ARG A 173 -2.93 3.06 -25.56
N LEU A 174 -2.55 3.63 -24.44
CA LEU A 174 -1.15 3.73 -24.04
C LEU A 174 -0.67 2.41 -23.43
N GLU A 175 0.61 2.12 -23.59
CA GLU A 175 1.26 1.00 -22.93
C GLU A 175 1.63 1.39 -21.50
N TYR A 176 1.09 0.65 -20.54
CA TYR A 176 1.27 0.88 -19.10
C TYR A 176 2.30 -0.09 -18.54
N GLY A 177 3.25 0.40 -17.75
CA GLY A 177 4.23 -0.44 -17.07
C GLY A 177 3.60 -1.34 -15.99
N PRO A 178 4.37 -2.33 -15.47
CA PRO A 178 3.87 -3.28 -14.46
C PRO A 178 3.43 -2.61 -13.15
N PHE A 179 3.97 -1.44 -12.83
CA PHE A 179 3.64 -0.65 -11.64
C PHE A 179 2.77 0.56 -11.94
N ASP A 180 2.46 0.82 -13.21
CA ASP A 180 1.58 1.91 -13.59
C ASP A 180 0.11 1.54 -13.33
N GLU A 181 -0.64 2.51 -12.83
CA GLU A 181 -2.09 2.37 -12.66
C GLU A 181 -2.77 2.28 -14.04
N ARG A 182 -3.61 1.26 -14.22
CA ARG A 182 -4.26 0.99 -15.50
C ARG A 182 -5.72 1.46 -15.49
N PRO A 183 -6.26 1.95 -16.62
CA PRO A 183 -7.67 2.33 -16.73
C PRO A 183 -8.65 1.22 -16.29
N GLU A 184 -8.31 -0.03 -16.59
CA GLU A 184 -9.09 -1.21 -16.20
C GLU A 184 -9.22 -1.36 -14.68
N GLN A 185 -8.15 -1.07 -13.92
CA GLN A 185 -8.16 -1.15 -12.45
C GLN A 185 -9.07 -0.09 -11.84
N VAL A 186 -9.05 1.13 -12.40
CA VAL A 186 -9.93 2.23 -11.96
C VAL A 186 -11.39 1.93 -12.33
N LEU A 187 -11.65 1.42 -13.53
CA LEU A 187 -13.00 0.99 -13.94
C LEU A 187 -13.54 -0.14 -13.06
N ALA A 188 -12.70 -1.11 -12.67
CA ALA A 188 -13.09 -2.16 -11.72
C ALA A 188 -13.40 -1.57 -10.32
N ALA A 189 -12.63 -0.58 -9.86
CA ALA A 189 -12.92 0.11 -8.60
C ALA A 189 -14.24 0.88 -8.66
N ILE A 190 -14.55 1.55 -9.78
CA ILE A 190 -15.82 2.22 -10.02
C ILE A 190 -16.97 1.21 -9.97
N ALA A 191 -16.85 0.07 -10.68
CA ALA A 191 -17.89 -0.96 -10.69
C ALA A 191 -18.20 -1.50 -9.29
N ARG A 192 -17.18 -1.70 -8.45
CA ARG A 192 -17.36 -2.11 -7.05
C ARG A 192 -18.04 -1.02 -6.21
N ALA A 193 -17.67 0.24 -6.41
CA ALA A 193 -18.30 1.37 -5.73
C ALA A 193 -19.78 1.52 -6.15
N GLU A 194 -20.11 1.30 -7.42
CA GLU A 194 -21.48 1.29 -7.93
C GLU A 194 -22.30 0.16 -7.29
N GLN A 195 -21.75 -1.05 -7.19
CA GLN A 195 -22.39 -2.19 -6.52
C GLN A 195 -22.67 -1.91 -5.04
N ARG A 196 -21.73 -1.26 -4.34
CA ARG A 196 -21.92 -0.86 -2.93
C ARG A 196 -23.08 0.13 -2.79
N ASN A 197 -23.18 1.10 -3.70
CA ASN A 197 -24.25 2.10 -3.70
C ASN A 197 -25.64 1.51 -4.05
N GLN A 198 -25.67 0.50 -4.93
CA GLN A 198 -26.89 -0.25 -5.24
C GLN A 198 -27.35 -1.12 -4.07
N LYS A 199 -26.41 -1.77 -3.36
CA LYS A 199 -26.70 -2.63 -2.19
C LYS A 199 -27.13 -1.84 -0.95
N SER A 200 -26.76 -0.56 -0.87
CA SER A 200 -27.23 0.39 0.15
C SER A 200 -28.54 1.12 -0.21
N SER A 201 -29.13 0.86 -1.37
CA SER A 201 -30.49 1.33 -1.64
C SER A 201 -31.48 0.52 -0.77
N PRO A 202 -32.36 1.18 0.01
CA PRO A 202 -33.27 0.47 0.89
C PRO A 202 -34.17 -0.42 0.04
N ILE A 203 -34.17 -1.72 0.35
CA ILE A 203 -35.17 -2.67 -0.11
C ILE A 203 -36.53 -2.10 0.31
N GLN A 204 -37.23 -1.48 -0.64
CA GLN A 204 -38.66 -1.28 -0.52
C GLN A 204 -39.28 -2.66 -0.47
N GLN A 205 -39.93 -2.93 0.66
CA GLN A 205 -40.83 -4.05 0.88
C GLN A 205 -41.72 -4.25 -0.35
N ALA A 206 -41.42 -5.29 -1.12
CA ALA A 206 -42.39 -5.97 -1.96
C ALA A 206 -42.38 -7.43 -1.49
N GLY A 207 -43.51 -7.81 -0.92
CA GLY A 207 -43.68 -8.99 -0.09
C GLY A 207 -43.67 -10.32 -0.85
N GLY A 208 -43.82 -11.37 -0.03
CA GLY A 208 -43.95 -12.75 -0.44
C GLY A 208 -42.65 -13.51 -0.18
N PHE A 209 -42.60 -14.31 0.88
CA PHE A 209 -42.63 -15.78 0.80
C PHE A 209 -42.72 -16.35 2.23
N SER A 210 -43.96 -16.68 2.56
CA SER A 210 -44.49 -17.81 3.34
C SER A 210 -43.62 -18.50 4.39
N ASP A 211 -44.23 -18.58 5.58
CA ASP A 211 -43.93 -19.47 6.70
C ASP A 211 -43.42 -20.86 6.30
N ASN A 212 -42.33 -21.29 6.94
CA ASN A 212 -42.40 -22.58 7.63
C ASN A 212 -41.68 -22.53 8.98
N ARG A 213 -42.41 -23.05 9.94
CA ARG A 213 -42.27 -22.94 11.39
C ARG A 213 -41.31 -24.01 11.90
N SER A 214 -40.33 -23.65 12.72
CA SER A 214 -39.76 -24.55 13.74
C SER A 214 -39.07 -23.78 14.87
N GLN A 215 -39.86 -23.57 15.92
CA GLN A 215 -39.54 -23.55 17.36
C GLN A 215 -38.53 -22.53 17.91
N VAL A 216 -39.08 -21.42 18.39
CA VAL A 216 -38.52 -20.59 19.46
C VAL A 216 -38.78 -21.28 20.80
N VAL A 217 -37.72 -21.64 21.52
CA VAL A 217 -37.77 -21.97 22.94
C VAL A 217 -37.21 -20.77 23.70
N GLN A 218 -38.11 -20.05 24.36
CA GLN A 218 -37.81 -19.11 25.44
C GLN A 218 -37.72 -19.92 26.75
N VAL A 219 -36.61 -19.77 27.48
CA VAL A 219 -36.47 -20.17 28.89
C VAL A 219 -35.64 -19.04 29.52
N ALA A 220 -36.29 -18.07 30.16
CA ALA A 220 -36.69 -18.05 31.58
C ALA A 220 -35.50 -17.86 32.53
N ASN A 221 -35.58 -16.74 33.27
CA ASN A 221 -34.77 -16.32 34.41
C ASN A 221 -34.31 -17.46 35.31
N VAL A 222 -33.02 -17.41 35.67
CA VAL A 222 -32.54 -17.82 37.00
C VAL A 222 -31.65 -16.69 37.50
N GLU A 223 -32.10 -16.01 38.55
CA GLU A 223 -31.28 -15.19 39.43
C GLU A 223 -30.30 -16.09 40.18
N GLU A 224 -29.00 -15.80 40.18
CA GLU A 224 -28.18 -16.04 41.37
C GLU A 224 -26.86 -15.22 41.37
N SER A 225 -26.76 -14.40 42.41
CA SER A 225 -25.58 -14.02 43.19
C SER A 225 -24.43 -13.21 42.56
N ALA A 226 -24.41 -11.96 42.98
CA ALA A 226 -23.23 -11.11 43.05
C ALA A 226 -22.17 -11.71 43.99
N GLU A 227 -20.98 -11.95 43.46
CA GLU A 227 -19.76 -12.00 44.25
C GLU A 227 -18.75 -10.98 43.69
N SER A 228 -18.33 -10.13 44.60
CA SER A 228 -17.30 -9.10 44.50
C SER A 228 -15.95 -9.64 44.03
N ASN A 229 -15.31 -8.93 43.09
CA ASN A 229 -13.85 -8.95 42.95
C ASN A 229 -13.27 -7.52 43.05
N PRO A 230 -12.43 -7.23 44.06
CA PRO A 230 -12.07 -5.87 44.48
C PRO A 230 -10.72 -5.39 43.92
N PHE A 231 -10.59 -5.26 42.59
CA PHE A 231 -9.35 -4.69 42.00
C PHE A 231 -9.58 -3.83 40.74
N SER A 232 -10.60 -2.98 40.76
CA SER A 232 -10.64 -1.83 39.84
C SER A 232 -10.26 -0.58 40.60
N ASN A 233 -9.01 -0.15 40.46
CA ASN A 233 -8.59 1.16 40.91
C ASN A 233 -8.94 2.20 39.82
N PRO A 234 -9.71 3.26 40.14
CA PRO A 234 -10.07 4.31 39.21
C PRO A 234 -9.06 5.47 39.31
N ALA A 235 -8.31 5.75 38.25
CA ALA A 235 -7.51 6.97 38.18
C ALA A 235 -7.33 7.44 36.71
N ALA A 236 -8.21 8.37 36.34
CA ALA A 236 -8.01 9.54 35.50
C ALA A 236 -7.04 9.48 34.29
N ASN A 237 -7.59 9.73 33.10
CA ASN A 237 -7.56 11.12 32.60
C ASN A 237 -8.81 11.48 31.78
N PRO A 238 -9.33 12.72 31.92
CA PRO A 238 -10.67 13.11 31.48
C PRO A 238 -10.59 14.18 30.38
N PHE A 239 -10.55 13.78 29.11
CA PHE A 239 -10.90 14.67 27.99
C PHE A 239 -11.05 13.86 26.70
N ASP A 240 -12.27 13.45 26.35
CA ASP A 240 -12.82 13.73 25.02
C ASP A 240 -14.33 13.52 25.06
N GLY A 241 -15.07 14.62 25.01
CA GLY A 241 -16.52 14.62 25.00
C GLY A 241 -17.05 14.43 23.59
N SER A 242 -17.38 13.19 23.22
CA SER A 242 -18.45 12.89 22.25
C SER A 242 -18.64 11.36 22.13
N GLN A 243 -19.34 10.74 23.08
CA GLN A 243 -19.84 9.37 22.92
C GLN A 243 -21.36 9.39 22.77
N THR A 244 -21.81 9.50 21.52
CA THR A 244 -22.91 8.65 21.06
C THR A 244 -22.27 7.30 20.71
N HIS A 245 -22.40 6.28 21.55
CA HIS A 245 -21.87 4.93 21.29
C HIS A 245 -22.58 4.29 20.08
N LYS A 246 -22.11 4.60 18.87
CA LYS A 246 -22.13 3.65 17.76
C LYS A 246 -20.97 2.68 18.03
N LEU A 247 -21.22 1.36 18.00
CA LEU A 247 -20.13 0.39 18.03
C LEU A 247 -19.10 0.81 16.99
N THR A 248 -17.84 0.89 17.41
CA THR A 248 -16.75 1.22 16.49
C THR A 248 -16.70 0.15 15.40
N GLU A 249 -16.37 0.51 14.16
CA GLU A 249 -16.28 -0.42 13.02
C GLU A 249 -15.38 -1.63 13.35
N LYS A 250 -14.39 -1.41 14.23
CA LYS A 250 -13.55 -2.45 14.83
C LYS A 250 -14.30 -3.46 15.69
N GLU A 251 -15.18 -3.02 16.57
CA GLU A 251 -15.99 -3.91 17.42
C GLU A 251 -16.93 -4.75 16.56
N GLN A 252 -17.56 -4.15 15.54
CA GLN A 252 -18.44 -4.85 14.61
C GLN A 252 -17.68 -5.91 13.80
N ALA A 253 -16.53 -5.56 13.23
CA ALA A 253 -15.67 -6.51 12.51
C ALA A 253 -15.21 -7.65 13.43
N SER A 254 -14.85 -7.34 14.68
CA SER A 254 -14.42 -8.35 15.66
C SER A 254 -15.55 -9.32 16.05
N ALA A 255 -16.79 -8.82 16.15
CA ALA A 255 -17.96 -9.65 16.43
C ALA A 255 -18.25 -10.62 15.27
N LEU A 256 -18.16 -10.14 14.03
CA LEU A 256 -18.32 -10.96 12.83
C LEU A 256 -17.24 -12.04 12.72
N LEU A 257 -15.98 -11.73 13.07
CA LEU A 257 -14.91 -12.73 13.09
C LEU A 257 -15.13 -13.81 14.15
N LYS A 258 -15.60 -13.43 15.34
CA LYS A 258 -15.98 -14.40 16.38
C LYS A 258 -17.10 -15.33 15.91
N GLN A 259 -18.13 -14.77 15.26
CA GLN A 259 -19.22 -15.56 14.68
C GLN A 259 -18.73 -16.47 13.54
N ALA A 260 -17.86 -15.95 12.66
CA ALA A 260 -17.24 -16.72 11.59
C ALA A 260 -16.43 -17.91 12.15
N ARG A 261 -15.72 -17.71 13.26
CA ARG A 261 -14.97 -18.77 13.95
C ARG A 261 -15.91 -19.84 14.53
N GLN A 262 -17.01 -19.42 15.14
CA GLN A 262 -18.02 -20.34 15.66
C GLN A 262 -18.64 -21.17 14.55
N ALA A 263 -19.02 -20.54 13.43
CA ALA A 263 -19.54 -21.23 12.25
C ALA A 263 -18.52 -22.21 11.64
N LEU A 264 -17.24 -21.82 11.57
CA LEU A 264 -16.16 -22.69 11.11
C LEU A 264 -15.99 -23.92 12.01
N ASN A 265 -16.03 -23.73 13.33
CA ASN A 265 -15.94 -24.83 14.30
C ASN A 265 -17.17 -25.74 14.26
N ALA A 266 -18.34 -25.20 13.91
CA ALA A 266 -19.58 -25.95 13.71
C ALA A 266 -19.63 -26.71 12.36
N GLY A 267 -18.67 -26.48 11.46
CA GLY A 267 -18.63 -27.09 10.12
C GLY A 267 -19.45 -26.35 9.06
N ASN A 268 -20.05 -25.21 9.41
CA ASN A 268 -20.83 -24.37 8.48
C ASN A 268 -19.89 -23.45 7.71
N PHE A 269 -19.19 -24.02 6.72
CA PHE A 269 -18.14 -23.31 5.98
C PHE A 269 -18.65 -22.13 5.14
N ASP A 270 -19.85 -22.21 4.60
CA ASP A 270 -20.45 -21.14 3.77
C ASP A 270 -20.84 -19.93 4.62
N ASP A 271 -21.44 -20.15 5.80
CA ASP A 271 -21.76 -19.11 6.77
C ASP A 271 -20.49 -18.45 7.30
N ALA A 272 -19.50 -19.27 7.67
CA ALA A 272 -18.20 -18.80 8.15
C ALA A 272 -17.49 -17.93 7.10
N ARG A 273 -17.54 -18.33 5.82
CA ARG A 273 -16.98 -17.55 4.71
C ARG A 273 -17.69 -16.22 4.55
N THR A 274 -19.02 -16.23 4.58
CA THR A 274 -19.83 -15.02 4.44
C THR A 274 -19.53 -14.02 5.56
N LEU A 275 -19.47 -14.48 6.81
CA LEU A 275 -19.15 -13.66 7.97
C LEU A 275 -17.71 -13.12 7.93
N ALA A 276 -16.75 -13.93 7.47
CA ALA A 276 -15.37 -13.48 7.31
C ALA A 276 -15.24 -12.41 6.20
N ILE A 277 -15.93 -12.56 5.07
CA ILE A 277 -15.95 -11.53 4.00
C ILE A 277 -16.60 -10.24 4.52
N GLN A 278 -17.72 -10.35 5.25
CA GLN A 278 -18.36 -9.18 5.86
C GLN A 278 -17.42 -8.47 6.84
N ALA A 279 -16.65 -9.21 7.64
CA ALA A 279 -15.65 -8.62 8.52
C ALA A 279 -14.50 -7.94 7.75
N GLN A 280 -14.13 -8.46 6.57
CA GLN A 280 -13.12 -7.86 5.69
C GLN A 280 -13.56 -6.50 5.14
N ASP A 281 -14.86 -6.29 4.94
CA ASP A 281 -15.41 -5.05 4.38
C ASP A 281 -15.25 -3.83 5.32
N TYR A 282 -14.99 -4.05 6.61
CA TYR A 282 -14.80 -2.98 7.59
C TYR A 282 -13.39 -2.36 7.58
N ASP A 283 -12.45 -2.85 6.74
CA ASP A 283 -11.08 -2.35 6.55
C ASP A 283 -10.38 -1.89 7.85
N VAL A 284 -10.49 -2.70 8.89
CA VAL A 284 -9.99 -2.38 10.24
C VAL A 284 -8.52 -2.77 10.36
N ALA A 285 -7.72 -1.90 10.99
CA ALA A 285 -6.35 -2.25 11.36
C ALA A 285 -6.34 -3.27 12.52
N TYR A 286 -5.87 -4.47 12.23
CA TYR A 286 -5.70 -5.55 13.20
C TYR A 286 -4.29 -5.54 13.79
N LYS A 287 -4.18 -5.80 15.10
CA LYS A 287 -2.88 -6.01 15.75
C LYS A 287 -2.28 -7.38 15.38
N LEU A 288 -0.99 -7.56 15.65
CA LEU A 288 -0.22 -8.75 15.27
C LEU A 288 -0.84 -10.09 15.72
N PHE A 289 -1.50 -10.10 16.88
CA PHE A 289 -2.13 -11.28 17.47
C PHE A 289 -3.67 -11.28 17.37
N GLU A 290 -4.26 -10.29 16.70
CA GLU A 290 -5.71 -10.26 16.47
C GLU A 290 -6.06 -11.20 15.31
N GLU A 291 -7.19 -11.91 15.46
CA GLU A 291 -7.71 -12.75 14.39
C GLU A 291 -8.16 -11.86 13.23
N ARG A 292 -7.84 -12.27 12.00
CA ARG A 292 -8.10 -11.50 10.78
C ARG A 292 -9.03 -12.28 9.87
N PRO A 293 -9.84 -11.60 9.03
CA PRO A 293 -10.68 -12.25 8.04
C PRO A 293 -9.93 -13.27 7.18
N GLN A 294 -8.70 -12.93 6.79
CA GLN A 294 -7.86 -13.79 5.95
C GLN A 294 -7.45 -15.10 6.65
N HIS A 295 -7.31 -15.10 7.98
CA HIS A 295 -6.99 -16.33 8.73
C HIS A 295 -8.16 -17.33 8.68
N ILE A 296 -9.38 -16.84 8.89
CA ILE A 296 -10.59 -17.67 8.87
C ILE A 296 -10.84 -18.20 7.44
N LEU A 297 -10.72 -17.34 6.42
CA LEU A 297 -10.87 -17.76 5.02
C LEU A 297 -9.83 -18.82 4.61
N ALA A 298 -8.56 -18.64 4.96
CA ALA A 298 -7.52 -19.62 4.68
C ALA A 298 -7.75 -20.96 5.39
N GLU A 299 -8.33 -20.94 6.60
CA GLU A 299 -8.67 -22.15 7.35
C GLU A 299 -9.89 -22.87 6.75
N ILE A 300 -10.90 -22.13 6.27
CA ILE A 300 -12.02 -22.68 5.49
C ILE A 300 -11.51 -23.35 4.22
N GLU A 301 -10.63 -22.70 3.46
CA GLU A 301 -10.04 -23.28 2.25
C GLU A 301 -9.29 -24.57 2.55
N ARG A 302 -8.52 -24.61 3.64
CA ARG A 302 -7.81 -25.82 4.08
C ARG A 302 -8.77 -26.96 4.46
N LYS A 303 -9.88 -26.66 5.13
CA LYS A 303 -10.85 -27.66 5.60
C LYS A 303 -11.80 -28.16 4.51
N THR A 304 -12.16 -27.30 3.56
CA THR A 304 -13.08 -27.63 2.45
C THR A 304 -12.37 -28.22 1.24
N GLY A 305 -11.05 -28.07 1.11
CA GLY A 305 -10.28 -28.51 -0.06
C GLY A 305 -10.62 -27.77 -1.36
N ALA A 306 -11.57 -26.83 -1.33
CA ALA A 306 -12.03 -26.09 -2.49
C ALA A 306 -11.12 -24.90 -2.77
N ARG A 307 -10.21 -25.06 -3.75
CA ARG A 307 -9.52 -23.93 -4.39
C ARG A 307 -10.51 -23.21 -5.32
N ILE A 308 -11.41 -22.41 -4.76
CA ILE A 308 -12.22 -21.48 -5.58
C ILE A 308 -11.55 -20.12 -5.50
N PHE A 309 -10.81 -19.80 -6.57
CA PHE A 309 -10.26 -18.50 -6.86
C PHE A 309 -11.37 -17.42 -6.76
N ALA A 310 -11.39 -16.67 -5.67
CA ALA A 310 -12.15 -15.44 -5.57
C ALA A 310 -11.36 -14.32 -6.26
N GLY A 311 -11.58 -14.19 -7.57
CA GLY A 311 -11.04 -13.11 -8.38
C GLY A 311 -11.42 -13.29 -9.84
N GLN A 312 -12.57 -12.76 -10.26
CA GLN A 312 -12.87 -12.54 -11.67
C GLN A 312 -11.78 -11.63 -12.27
N SER A 313 -10.82 -12.26 -12.93
CA SER A 313 -10.09 -11.67 -14.05
C SER A 313 -10.49 -12.48 -15.27
N THR A 314 -11.11 -11.82 -16.24
CA THR A 314 -11.48 -12.38 -17.54
C THR A 314 -10.27 -13.07 -18.19
N PRO A 315 -10.31 -14.38 -18.47
CA PRO A 315 -9.38 -14.99 -19.40
C PRO A 315 -9.93 -14.75 -20.81
N SER A 316 -9.53 -13.67 -21.45
CA SER A 316 -9.63 -13.60 -22.91
C SER A 316 -8.45 -14.36 -23.49
N MET A 317 -8.65 -15.66 -23.70
CA MET A 317 -8.20 -16.48 -24.84
C MET A 317 -8.56 -17.94 -24.53
N PRO A 318 -9.24 -18.68 -25.43
CA PRO A 318 -9.65 -20.04 -25.17
C PRO A 318 -8.41 -20.94 -25.28
N VAL A 319 -7.90 -21.42 -24.15
CA VAL A 319 -6.97 -22.55 -24.16
C VAL A 319 -7.77 -23.80 -23.86
N ALA A 320 -8.26 -24.43 -24.91
CA ALA A 320 -8.52 -25.85 -24.90
C ALA A 320 -7.17 -26.57 -24.71
N GLN A 321 -6.73 -26.75 -23.46
CA GLN A 321 -5.57 -27.56 -23.05
C GLN A 321 -5.44 -27.60 -21.52
N SER A 322 -6.52 -27.95 -20.80
CA SER A 322 -6.52 -28.01 -19.33
C SER A 322 -6.21 -29.39 -18.75
N ASP A 323 -6.33 -30.47 -19.52
CA ASP A 323 -6.07 -31.82 -19.00
C ASP A 323 -4.59 -32.24 -19.12
N ALA A 324 -3.90 -31.79 -20.18
CA ALA A 324 -2.47 -32.08 -20.39
C ALA A 324 -1.56 -31.30 -19.44
N ARG A 325 -1.87 -30.02 -19.15
CA ARG A 325 -1.03 -29.20 -18.27
C ARG A 325 -1.13 -29.61 -16.79
N SER A 326 -2.26 -30.17 -16.37
CA SER A 326 -2.36 -30.82 -15.05
C SER A 326 -1.58 -32.12 -15.00
N SER A 327 -1.62 -32.94 -16.07
CA SER A 327 -0.83 -34.18 -16.11
C SER A 327 0.67 -33.91 -16.14
N ASP A 328 1.13 -32.91 -16.89
CA ASP A 328 2.55 -32.55 -16.99
C ASP A 328 3.06 -32.02 -15.65
N LYS A 329 2.23 -31.25 -14.93
CA LYS A 329 2.54 -30.81 -13.57
C LYS A 329 2.68 -31.98 -12.60
N GLU A 330 1.71 -32.91 -12.60
CA GLU A 330 1.77 -34.08 -11.73
C GLU A 330 2.95 -35.00 -12.07
N GLN A 331 3.28 -35.13 -13.36
CA GLN A 331 4.44 -35.88 -13.83
C GLN A 331 5.75 -35.22 -13.38
N SER A 332 5.87 -33.90 -13.51
CA SER A 332 7.02 -33.16 -13.02
C SER A 332 7.19 -33.33 -11.50
N GLU A 333 6.13 -33.16 -10.72
CA GLU A 333 6.20 -33.36 -9.26
C GLU A 333 6.63 -34.77 -8.87
N LYS A 334 6.20 -35.80 -9.62
CA LYS A 334 6.65 -37.19 -9.41
C LYS A 334 8.14 -37.35 -9.72
N LEU A 335 8.61 -36.82 -10.85
CA LEU A 335 10.02 -36.87 -11.26
C LEU A 335 10.93 -36.15 -10.26
N LEU A 336 10.52 -34.97 -9.77
CA LEU A 336 11.29 -34.22 -8.77
C LEU A 336 11.37 -34.94 -7.42
N LYS A 337 10.27 -35.58 -6.98
CA LYS A 337 10.28 -36.42 -5.77
C LYS A 337 11.20 -37.63 -5.92
N GLN A 338 11.18 -38.30 -7.07
CA GLN A 338 12.09 -39.41 -7.37
C GLN A 338 13.53 -38.94 -7.42
N ALA A 339 13.81 -37.81 -8.08
CA ALA A 339 15.14 -37.22 -8.16
C ALA A 339 15.71 -36.91 -6.77
N ARG A 340 14.87 -36.40 -5.85
CA ARG A 340 15.27 -36.14 -4.47
C ARG A 340 15.52 -37.41 -3.67
N ALA A 341 14.72 -38.46 -3.87
CA ALA A 341 14.97 -39.76 -3.24
C ALA A 341 16.28 -40.39 -3.74
N GLU A 342 16.55 -40.31 -5.04
CA GLU A 342 17.80 -40.80 -5.65
C GLU A 342 19.02 -40.00 -5.17
N LEU A 343 18.89 -38.67 -5.06
CA LEU A 343 19.91 -37.78 -4.48
C LEU A 343 20.22 -38.18 -3.02
N GLN A 344 19.20 -38.40 -2.20
CA GLN A 344 19.36 -38.87 -0.81
C GLN A 344 20.01 -40.25 -0.73
N SER A 345 19.80 -41.11 -1.72
CA SER A 345 20.45 -42.42 -1.82
C SER A 345 21.88 -42.38 -2.37
N GLY A 346 22.40 -41.20 -2.72
CA GLY A 346 23.75 -41.00 -3.27
C GLY A 346 23.88 -41.33 -4.75
N ARG A 347 22.77 -41.56 -5.46
CA ARG A 347 22.73 -41.87 -6.89
C ARG A 347 22.56 -40.58 -7.69
N TYR A 348 23.67 -39.87 -7.87
CA TYR A 348 23.66 -38.53 -8.47
C TYR A 348 23.33 -38.52 -9.96
N ASP A 349 23.72 -39.55 -10.71
CA ASP A 349 23.49 -39.61 -12.16
C ASP A 349 22.00 -39.85 -12.48
N SER A 350 21.35 -40.79 -11.79
CA SER A 350 19.90 -41.03 -11.92
C SER A 350 19.08 -39.83 -11.45
N ALA A 351 19.48 -39.20 -10.34
CA ALA A 351 18.83 -37.98 -9.85
C ALA A 351 18.92 -36.83 -10.87
N ARG A 352 20.05 -36.72 -11.58
CA ARG A 352 20.27 -35.68 -12.60
C ARG A 352 19.38 -35.89 -13.82
N GLU A 353 19.26 -37.13 -14.29
CA GLU A 353 18.39 -37.47 -15.42
C GLU A 353 16.92 -37.14 -15.12
N LEU A 354 16.44 -37.52 -13.93
CA LEU A 354 15.07 -37.23 -13.49
C LEU A 354 14.80 -35.73 -13.35
N ALA A 355 15.76 -34.97 -12.82
CA ALA A 355 15.63 -33.51 -12.74
C ALA A 355 15.65 -32.84 -14.13
N LEU A 356 16.45 -33.34 -15.07
CA LEU A 356 16.43 -32.87 -16.45
C LEU A 356 15.12 -33.22 -17.15
N GLN A 357 14.57 -34.40 -16.92
CA GLN A 357 13.27 -34.79 -17.46
C GLN A 357 12.15 -33.89 -16.91
N ALA A 358 12.19 -33.56 -15.62
CA ALA A 358 11.26 -32.61 -15.01
C ALA A 358 11.41 -31.18 -15.57
N SER A 359 12.63 -30.77 -15.96
CA SER A 359 12.87 -29.45 -16.59
C SER A 359 12.34 -29.34 -18.01
N GLN A 360 12.16 -30.47 -18.71
CA GLN A 360 11.57 -30.50 -20.05
C GLN A 360 10.05 -30.33 -20.02
N LEU A 361 9.43 -30.58 -18.87
CA LEU A 361 8.01 -30.32 -18.65
C LEU A 361 7.85 -28.83 -18.33
N ASP A 362 7.26 -28.06 -19.25
CA ASP A 362 7.03 -26.61 -19.13
C ASP A 362 5.98 -26.30 -18.06
N VAL A 363 6.34 -26.49 -16.79
CA VAL A 363 5.49 -26.39 -15.62
C VAL A 363 5.86 -25.16 -14.81
N ALA A 364 4.86 -24.33 -14.48
CA ALA A 364 5.05 -23.17 -13.63
C ALA A 364 5.12 -23.58 -12.14
N TYR A 365 6.29 -23.39 -11.53
CA TYR A 365 6.53 -23.63 -10.10
C TYR A 365 6.27 -22.38 -9.25
N ARG A 366 5.63 -22.55 -8.09
CA ARG A 366 5.45 -21.48 -7.08
C ARG A 366 6.74 -21.24 -6.30
N LEU A 367 6.72 -20.28 -5.38
CA LEU A 367 7.89 -19.88 -4.57
C LEU A 367 8.44 -21.01 -3.68
N PHE A 368 7.56 -21.88 -3.18
CA PHE A 368 7.91 -22.97 -2.26
C PHE A 368 7.82 -24.36 -2.91
N ASP A 369 7.58 -24.41 -4.22
CA ASP A 369 7.56 -25.68 -4.94
C ASP A 369 9.01 -26.12 -5.18
N ASP A 370 9.25 -27.43 -5.14
CA ASP A 370 10.52 -27.99 -5.57
C ASP A 370 10.72 -27.73 -7.06
N ARG A 371 11.96 -27.39 -7.45
CA ARG A 371 12.31 -27.05 -8.82
C ARG A 371 13.46 -27.90 -9.33
N PRO A 372 13.47 -28.25 -10.62
CA PRO A 372 14.56 -29.03 -11.19
C PRO A 372 15.92 -28.35 -11.02
N GLU A 373 15.99 -27.02 -11.09
CA GLU A 373 17.24 -26.28 -10.90
C GLU A 373 17.82 -26.47 -9.50
N LEU A 374 16.97 -26.51 -8.46
CA LEU A 374 17.40 -26.68 -7.07
C LEU A 374 18.03 -28.07 -6.85
N ILE A 375 17.44 -29.11 -7.45
CA ILE A 375 17.96 -30.47 -7.37
C ILE A 375 19.27 -30.59 -8.14
N LEU A 376 19.37 -30.01 -9.34
CA LEU A 376 20.60 -30.01 -10.12
C LEU A 376 21.75 -29.28 -9.42
N ASP A 377 21.48 -28.16 -8.75
CA ASP A 377 22.48 -27.43 -7.99
C ASP A 377 22.91 -28.18 -6.72
N GLU A 378 21.99 -28.89 -6.08
CA GLU A 378 22.30 -29.76 -4.95
C GLU A 378 23.17 -30.97 -5.37
N ILE A 379 22.91 -31.57 -6.54
CA ILE A 379 23.75 -32.61 -7.13
C ILE A 379 25.17 -32.07 -7.41
N LYS A 380 25.29 -30.89 -8.03
CA LYS A 380 26.61 -30.28 -8.28
C LYS A 380 27.38 -30.06 -6.97
N ARG A 381 26.70 -29.58 -5.92
CA ARG A 381 27.32 -29.41 -4.60
C ARG A 381 27.77 -30.75 -4.02
N ALA A 382 26.92 -31.77 -4.06
CA ALA A 382 27.27 -33.10 -3.55
C ALA A 382 28.44 -33.75 -4.31
N GLN A 383 28.48 -33.60 -5.64
CA GLN A 383 29.59 -34.11 -6.48
C GLN A 383 30.89 -33.33 -6.27
N SER A 384 30.83 -32.01 -6.09
CA SER A 384 32.01 -31.18 -5.78
C SER A 384 32.55 -31.44 -4.37
N GLY A 385 31.67 -31.64 -3.38
CA GLY A 385 32.04 -32.03 -2.02
C GLY A 385 32.75 -33.39 -1.95
N ASN A 386 32.33 -34.34 -2.79
CA ASN A 386 33.00 -35.65 -2.91
C ASN A 386 34.35 -35.57 -3.65
N SER A 387 34.54 -34.57 -4.52
CA SER A 387 35.82 -34.32 -5.21
C SER A 387 36.84 -33.63 -4.30
N LEU A 388 36.38 -32.78 -3.37
CA LEU A 388 37.19 -32.15 -2.31
C LEU A 388 37.68 -33.15 -1.25
N ALA A 389 37.02 -34.31 -1.11
CA ALA A 389 37.47 -35.40 -0.24
C ALA A 389 38.44 -36.39 -0.91
N ALA A 390 38.57 -36.37 -2.24
CA ALA A 390 39.37 -37.34 -3.01
C ALA A 390 40.66 -36.77 -3.64
N THR A 391 40.95 -35.48 -3.47
CA THR A 391 42.22 -34.87 -3.91
C THR A 391 42.95 -34.27 -2.72
N GLY A 392 43.65 -35.14 -1.97
CA GLY A 392 44.72 -34.71 -1.08
C GLY A 392 45.87 -34.16 -1.91
N SER A 393 46.03 -32.83 -1.92
CA SER A 393 47.28 -32.12 -2.21
C SER A 393 47.16 -30.65 -1.78
N SER A 394 47.51 -30.42 -0.52
CA SER A 394 48.13 -29.20 0.02
C SER A 394 47.39 -27.85 -0.13
N PRO A 395 46.74 -27.36 0.95
CA PRO A 395 46.67 -25.93 1.18
C PRO A 395 48.06 -25.44 1.60
N THR A 396 48.60 -24.45 0.90
CA THR A 396 49.80 -23.73 1.32
C THR A 396 49.53 -23.07 2.66
N GLN A 397 50.10 -23.72 3.68
CA GLN A 397 50.59 -23.19 4.95
C GLN A 397 50.39 -21.70 5.19
N ALA A 398 49.40 -21.40 6.02
CA ALA A 398 49.70 -20.88 7.35
C ALA A 398 49.04 -21.84 8.37
N ALA A 399 49.87 -22.55 9.13
CA ALA A 399 49.50 -23.46 10.21
C ALA A 399 50.19 -22.96 11.50
N PRO A 400 49.86 -23.45 12.71
CA PRO A 400 48.62 -24.06 13.17
C PRO A 400 48.18 -23.56 14.58
N VAL A 401 46.88 -23.48 14.85
CA VAL A 401 46.35 -24.06 16.09
C VAL A 401 44.96 -24.60 15.81
N ALA A 402 44.88 -25.91 15.66
CA ALA A 402 43.64 -26.64 15.79
C ALA A 402 43.19 -26.53 17.25
N VAL A 403 42.27 -25.61 17.52
CA VAL A 403 41.31 -25.76 18.62
C VAL A 403 39.99 -26.23 17.98
N PRO A 404 39.21 -27.08 18.65
CA PRO A 404 37.96 -27.59 18.12
C PRO A 404 36.94 -26.45 18.06
N GLN A 405 36.95 -25.65 16.99
CA GLN A 405 36.12 -24.44 16.89
C GLN A 405 34.62 -24.74 16.93
N GLY A 406 34.18 -25.95 16.61
CA GLY A 406 32.80 -26.38 16.82
C GLY A 406 32.40 -26.40 18.31
N ALA A 407 33.20 -27.04 19.16
CA ALA A 407 32.93 -27.12 20.60
C ALA A 407 33.11 -25.76 21.30
N SER A 408 34.10 -24.97 20.89
CA SER A 408 34.30 -23.62 21.43
C SER A 408 33.20 -22.65 20.99
N LYS A 409 32.68 -22.78 19.76
CA LYS A 409 31.53 -22.00 19.29
C LYS A 409 30.25 -22.36 20.04
N GLU A 410 29.97 -23.65 20.22
CA GLU A 410 28.83 -24.12 21.02
C GLU A 410 28.89 -23.60 22.47
N GLN A 411 30.05 -23.74 23.13
CA GLN A 411 30.26 -23.21 24.49
C GLN A 411 30.06 -21.69 24.55
N ALA A 412 30.58 -20.95 23.56
CA ALA A 412 30.40 -19.51 23.49
C ALA A 412 28.92 -19.11 23.29
N THR A 413 28.19 -19.82 22.43
CA THR A 413 26.76 -19.58 22.22
C THR A 413 25.93 -19.87 23.47
N GLU A 414 26.26 -20.93 24.21
CA GLU A 414 25.57 -21.26 25.46
C GLU A 414 25.83 -20.21 26.54
N LEU A 415 27.06 -19.71 26.67
CA LEU A 415 27.38 -18.61 27.59
C LEU A 415 26.63 -17.32 27.25
N LEU A 416 26.47 -16.98 25.97
CA LEU A 416 25.65 -15.83 25.55
C LEU A 416 24.17 -16.02 25.86
N ARG A 417 23.65 -17.25 25.69
CA ARG A 417 22.28 -17.61 26.06
C ARG A 417 22.06 -17.47 27.57
N LEU A 418 23.00 -17.93 28.39
CA LEU A 418 22.96 -17.79 29.84
C LEU A 418 23.06 -16.32 30.27
N ALA A 419 23.90 -15.52 29.61
CA ALA A 419 23.99 -14.08 29.88
C ALA A 419 22.63 -13.38 29.66
N ARG A 420 21.88 -13.72 28.60
CA ARG A 420 20.51 -13.20 28.40
C ARG A 420 19.52 -13.64 29.47
N LEU A 421 19.68 -14.84 30.03
CA LEU A 421 18.86 -15.28 31.14
C LEU A 421 19.14 -14.47 32.41
N ASP A 422 20.40 -14.12 32.66
CA ASP A 422 20.80 -13.31 33.81
C ASP A 422 20.34 -11.85 33.66
N ILE A 423 20.40 -11.27 32.45
CA ILE A 423 19.76 -9.99 32.13
C ILE A 423 18.27 -10.01 32.51
N LYS A 424 17.56 -11.09 32.17
CA LYS A 424 16.13 -11.23 32.51
C LYS A 424 15.89 -11.28 34.02
N LYS A 425 16.84 -11.82 34.78
CA LYS A 425 16.81 -11.83 36.25
C LYS A 425 17.31 -10.52 36.88
N ARG A 426 17.70 -9.52 36.06
CA ARG A 426 18.37 -8.27 36.46
C ARG A 426 19.72 -8.48 37.15
N ASP A 427 20.37 -9.61 36.90
CA ASP A 427 21.74 -9.87 37.34
C ASP A 427 22.73 -9.48 36.23
N PHE A 428 23.02 -8.19 36.16
CA PHE A 428 23.85 -7.61 35.10
C PHE A 428 25.34 -7.94 35.27
N ASP A 429 25.82 -8.11 36.50
CA ASP A 429 27.22 -8.42 36.79
C ASP A 429 27.56 -9.84 36.33
N SER A 430 26.72 -10.82 36.68
CA SER A 430 26.86 -12.20 36.20
C SER A 430 26.75 -12.31 34.67
N ALA A 431 25.92 -11.47 34.04
CA ALA A 431 25.78 -11.42 32.59
C ALA A 431 27.07 -10.87 31.93
N ARG A 432 27.64 -9.78 32.45
CA ARG A 432 28.91 -9.19 31.95
C ARG A 432 30.07 -10.16 32.04
N GLN A 433 30.19 -10.89 33.15
CA GLN A 433 31.23 -11.90 33.32
C GLN A 433 31.18 -12.99 32.23
N LYS A 434 29.98 -13.49 31.92
CA LYS A 434 29.78 -14.50 30.86
C LYS A 434 30.13 -13.97 29.48
N VAL A 435 29.76 -12.72 29.17
CA VAL A 435 30.13 -12.12 27.88
C VAL A 435 31.64 -11.89 27.76
N ASN A 436 32.31 -11.48 28.84
CA ASN A 436 33.77 -11.34 28.86
C ASN A 436 34.47 -12.69 28.65
N GLN A 437 33.95 -13.77 29.24
CA GLN A 437 34.45 -15.12 29.00
C GLN A 437 34.32 -15.52 27.52
N VAL A 438 33.21 -15.17 26.90
CA VAL A 438 32.97 -15.40 25.46
C VAL A 438 33.94 -14.61 24.59
N GLN A 439 34.23 -13.34 24.94
CA GLN A 439 35.22 -12.53 24.21
C GLN A 439 36.64 -13.11 24.29
N GLN A 440 37.01 -13.72 25.43
CA GLN A 440 38.30 -14.39 25.60
C GLN A 440 38.43 -15.66 24.75
N MET A 441 37.31 -16.31 24.40
CA MET A 441 37.31 -17.53 23.59
C MET A 441 37.57 -17.29 22.10
N GLN A 442 37.63 -16.02 21.65
CA GLN A 442 37.95 -15.61 20.26
C GLN A 442 37.22 -16.43 19.18
N VAL A 443 35.93 -16.64 19.38
CA VAL A 443 35.09 -17.37 18.43
C VAL A 443 34.64 -16.44 17.30
N SER A 444 34.66 -16.95 16.06
CA SER A 444 34.09 -16.26 14.90
C SER A 444 32.57 -16.48 14.81
N TYR A 445 31.82 -15.39 14.63
CA TYR A 445 30.36 -15.39 14.54
C TYR A 445 29.89 -15.09 13.11
N ASP A 446 28.84 -15.79 12.66
CA ASP A 446 28.16 -15.50 11.40
C ASP A 446 27.16 -14.33 11.54
N LEU A 447 26.64 -13.85 10.41
CA LEU A 447 25.74 -12.68 10.33
C LEU A 447 24.48 -12.81 11.22
N PHE A 448 24.01 -14.03 11.45
CA PHE A 448 22.79 -14.32 12.21
C PHE A 448 23.07 -14.84 13.61
N ASP A 449 24.35 -15.04 13.97
CA ASP A 449 24.71 -15.51 15.29
C ASP A 449 24.58 -14.39 16.33
N ASP A 450 24.22 -14.76 17.55
CA ASP A 450 24.19 -13.82 18.66
C ASP A 450 25.63 -13.48 19.07
N ARG A 451 25.95 -12.19 19.16
CA ARG A 451 27.31 -11.71 19.34
C ARG A 451 27.52 -11.12 20.74
N PRO A 452 28.73 -11.26 21.33
CA PRO A 452 29.02 -10.69 22.64
C PRO A 452 28.76 -9.17 22.67
N GLU A 453 29.03 -8.45 21.59
CA GLU A 453 28.79 -7.01 21.54
C GLU A 453 27.30 -6.64 21.66
N LEU A 454 26.40 -7.45 21.07
CA LEU A 454 24.96 -7.22 21.14
C LEU A 454 24.40 -7.49 22.54
N VAL A 455 24.91 -8.52 23.21
CA VAL A 455 24.48 -8.86 24.58
C VAL A 455 24.99 -7.81 25.57
N LEU A 456 26.21 -7.30 25.42
CA LEU A 456 26.71 -6.18 26.23
C LEU A 456 25.87 -4.91 26.06
N ALA A 457 25.55 -4.54 24.81
CA ALA A 457 24.70 -3.38 24.54
C ALA A 457 23.29 -3.54 25.17
N ALA A 458 22.76 -4.77 25.20
CA ALA A 458 21.50 -5.06 25.88
C ALA A 458 21.60 -4.94 27.41
N ILE A 459 22.72 -5.39 28.00
CA ILE A 459 22.99 -5.23 29.44
C ILE A 459 22.98 -3.75 29.80
N ASP A 460 23.77 -2.93 29.10
CA ASP A 460 23.93 -1.51 29.41
C ASP A 460 22.59 -0.78 29.34
N ARG A 461 21.85 -0.97 28.23
CA ARG A 461 20.52 -0.36 28.04
C ARG A 461 19.54 -0.72 29.15
N ILE A 462 19.47 -1.98 29.54
CA ILE A 462 18.49 -2.46 30.55
C ILE A 462 18.93 -2.05 31.95
N SER A 463 20.25 -2.01 32.22
CA SER A 463 20.79 -1.53 33.49
C SER A 463 20.54 -0.03 33.69
N ASP A 464 20.67 0.78 32.64
CA ASP A 464 20.37 2.21 32.66
C ASP A 464 18.87 2.45 32.88
N GLU A 465 18.01 1.69 32.19
CA GLU A 465 16.56 1.77 32.38
C GLU A 465 16.14 1.38 33.81
N ALA A 466 16.77 0.37 34.40
CA ALA A 466 16.52 -0.02 35.79
C ALA A 466 16.98 1.06 36.79
N ALA A 467 18.08 1.77 36.50
CA ALA A 467 18.59 2.85 37.33
C ALA A 467 17.72 4.13 37.28
N ILE A 468 16.97 4.35 36.19
CA ILE A 468 16.06 5.50 36.05
C ILE A 468 14.72 5.27 36.77
N ILE A 469 14.31 4.02 36.96
CA ILE A 469 13.02 3.65 37.56
C ILE A 469 13.13 3.38 39.08
N SER A 470 14.35 3.23 39.59
CA SER A 470 14.65 3.08 41.03
C SER A 470 14.88 4.44 41.68
#